data_AF-A0A227J0L2-F1
#
_entry.id   AF-A0A227J0L2-F1
#
_cell.length_a   1.000
_cell.length_b   1.000
_cell.length_c   1.000
_cell.angle_alpha   90.00
_cell.angle_beta   90.00
_cell.angle_gamma   90.00
#
_symmetry.space_group_name_H-M   'P 1'
#
loop_
_entity.id
_entity.type
_entity.pdbx_description
1 polymer ?
#
loop_
_entity_poly.entity_id
_entity_poly.type
_entity_poly.pdbx_seq_one_letter_code
_entity_poly.pdbx_strand_id
1 'polypeptide(L)'
;PDNDNSYGRSKDGKYEIATFHGGDLAGLTKKLDYIESLGVNAIWITSPLEQIHGWVGGGDKGDFKHYGYHGYYHQDWTKLDANMGTEDELR
;
A
#
# COMPACT_ATOMS: atom_id res chain seq x y z
N PRO A 1 -1.20 -5.49 10.53
CA PRO A 1 -1.32 -4.05 10.88
C PRO A 1 -2.77 -3.61 10.69
N ASP A 2 -3.21 -2.53 11.35
CA ASP A 2 -4.61 -2.11 11.30
C ASP A 2 -5.03 -1.65 9.89
N ASN A 3 -4.08 -1.16 9.09
CA ASN A 3 -4.28 -0.76 7.70
C ASN A 3 -4.36 -1.94 6.72
N ASP A 4 -4.00 -3.18 7.07
CA ASP A 4 -4.02 -4.32 6.11
C ASP A 4 -5.42 -4.59 5.52
N ASN A 5 -6.48 -4.20 6.22
CA ASN A 5 -7.87 -4.57 5.91
C ASN A 5 -8.76 -3.38 5.49
N SER A 6 -8.18 -2.23 5.12
CA SER A 6 -8.95 -1.09 4.65
C SER A 6 -9.91 -1.48 3.53
N TYR A 7 -11.08 -0.82 3.48
CA TYR A 7 -12.15 -1.10 2.51
C TYR A 7 -12.69 -2.54 2.52
N GLY A 8 -12.51 -3.28 3.62
CA GLY A 8 -12.98 -4.66 3.73
C GLY A 8 -12.08 -5.68 3.01
N ARG A 9 -10.85 -5.29 2.67
CA ARG A 9 -9.82 -6.21 2.17
C ARG A 9 -9.49 -7.24 3.25
N SER A 10 -9.10 -8.44 2.84
CA SER A 10 -8.76 -9.51 3.77
C SER A 10 -7.57 -10.31 3.27
N LYS A 11 -6.78 -10.78 4.23
CA LYS A 11 -5.75 -11.81 4.05
C LYS A 11 -6.37 -13.11 3.52
N ASP A 12 -5.60 -13.86 2.73
CA ASP A 12 -6.02 -15.14 2.14
C ASP A 12 -5.80 -16.36 3.06
N GLY A 13 -5.08 -16.17 4.18
CA GLY A 13 -4.76 -17.19 5.17
C GLY A 13 -3.71 -18.21 4.70
N LYS A 14 -3.06 -17.98 3.55
CA LYS A 14 -2.16 -18.94 2.93
C LYS A 14 -0.77 -18.34 2.71
N TYR A 15 -0.59 -17.64 1.60
CA TYR A 15 0.72 -17.12 1.18
C TYR A 15 0.72 -15.60 1.11
N GLU A 16 -0.45 -14.95 1.13
CA GLU A 16 -0.55 -13.49 1.17
C GLU A 16 0.21 -12.78 0.04
N ILE A 17 0.29 -13.44 -1.11
CA ILE A 17 1.21 -13.07 -2.22
C ILE A 17 0.90 -11.68 -2.76
N ALA A 18 -0.38 -11.30 -2.78
CA ALA A 18 -0.85 -10.03 -3.30
C ALA A 18 -1.82 -9.32 -2.35
N THR A 19 -1.54 -9.39 -1.04
CA THR A 19 -2.28 -8.68 0.00
C THR A 19 -1.44 -7.54 0.60
N PHE A 20 -2.09 -6.65 1.36
CA PHE A 20 -1.42 -5.55 2.03
C PHE A 20 -0.72 -6.03 3.30
N HIS A 21 0.53 -5.58 3.51
CA HIS A 21 1.37 -5.97 4.66
C HIS A 21 1.68 -4.80 5.61
N GLY A 22 1.00 -3.67 5.41
CA GLY A 22 0.93 -2.58 6.37
C GLY A 22 2.05 -1.55 6.34
N GLY A 23 2.86 -1.52 5.27
CA GLY A 23 3.73 -0.39 5.01
C GLY A 23 2.91 0.86 4.68
N ASP A 24 3.26 1.99 5.31
CA ASP A 24 2.54 3.27 5.22
C ASP A 24 3.49 4.48 5.36
N LEU A 25 2.94 5.68 5.25
CA LEU A 25 3.70 6.93 5.37
C LEU A 25 4.29 7.12 6.77
N ALA A 26 3.54 6.79 7.83
CA ALA A 26 4.03 6.89 9.20
C ALA A 26 5.25 5.98 9.45
N GLY A 27 5.24 4.77 8.89
CA GLY A 27 6.35 3.83 8.91
C GLY A 27 7.57 4.35 8.17
N LEU A 28 7.37 4.95 6.99
CA LEU A 28 8.43 5.62 6.24
C LEU A 28 9.05 6.79 7.04
N THR A 29 8.21 7.65 7.61
CA THR A 29 8.64 8.81 8.42
C THR A 29 9.51 8.38 9.60
N LYS A 30 9.17 7.28 10.28
CA LYS A 30 9.97 6.70 11.37
C LYS A 30 11.35 6.19 10.94
N LYS A 31 11.62 6.08 9.63
CA LYS A 31 12.88 5.58 9.07
C LYS A 31 13.68 6.64 8.34
N LEU A 32 13.24 7.90 8.29
CA LEU A 32 13.95 8.95 7.58
C LEU A 32 15.39 9.14 8.07
N ASP A 33 15.62 9.18 9.39
CA ASP A 33 16.99 9.27 9.95
C ASP A 33 17.89 8.09 9.51
N TYR A 34 17.31 6.88 9.46
CA TYR A 34 18.03 5.70 8.97
C TYR A 34 18.34 5.82 7.47
N ILE A 35 17.37 6.27 6.66
CA ILE A 35 17.54 6.44 5.21
C ILE A 35 18.57 7.54 4.91
N GLU A 36 18.52 8.65 5.63
CA GLU A 36 19.50 9.74 5.55
C GLU A 36 20.90 9.26 5.91
N SER A 37 21.03 8.40 6.94
CA SER A 37 22.34 7.82 7.32
C SER A 37 22.99 6.96 6.23
N LEU A 38 22.21 6.49 5.25
CA LEU A 38 22.72 5.78 4.06
C LEU A 38 23.19 6.74 2.95
N GLY A 39 23.05 8.05 3.13
CA GLY A 39 23.39 9.08 2.14
C GLY A 39 22.31 9.30 1.07
N VAL A 40 21.08 8.82 1.30
CA VAL A 40 19.95 9.02 0.38
C VAL A 40 19.44 10.45 0.50
N ASN A 41 19.19 11.11 -0.64
CA ASN A 41 18.72 12.49 -0.71
C ASN A 41 17.34 12.65 -1.36
N ALA A 42 16.76 11.56 -1.88
CA ALA A 42 15.43 11.54 -2.47
C ALA A 42 14.82 10.14 -2.31
N ILE A 43 13.52 10.09 -2.03
CA ILE A 43 12.76 8.85 -1.90
C ILE A 43 11.67 8.85 -2.97
N TRP A 44 11.65 7.81 -3.80
CA TRP A 44 10.53 7.54 -4.70
C TRP A 44 9.64 6.47 -4.08
N ILE A 45 8.39 6.83 -3.83
CA ILE A 45 7.37 5.91 -3.28
C ILE A 45 6.39 5.47 -4.35
N THR A 46 5.66 4.37 -4.08
CA THR A 46 4.49 4.03 -4.88
C THR A 46 3.44 5.14 -4.82
N SER A 47 2.55 5.20 -5.82
CA SER A 47 1.46 6.18 -5.80
C SER A 47 0.65 6.01 -4.51
N PRO A 48 0.52 7.06 -3.69
CA PRO A 48 -0.21 6.96 -2.44
C PRO A 48 -1.72 7.16 -2.61
N LEU A 49 -2.19 7.38 -3.85
CA LEU A 49 -3.58 7.67 -4.17
C LEU A 49 -4.50 6.44 -4.06
N GLU A 50 -5.79 6.66 -3.85
CA GLU A 50 -6.81 5.63 -3.60
C GLU A 50 -6.85 4.56 -4.70
N GLN A 51 -6.66 3.31 -4.30
CA GLN A 51 -6.67 2.13 -5.14
C GLN A 51 -8.05 1.44 -5.11
N ILE A 52 -8.35 0.59 -6.10
CA ILE A 52 -9.58 -0.19 -6.14
C ILE A 52 -9.85 -0.88 -4.80
N HIS A 53 -11.07 -0.77 -4.29
CA HIS A 53 -11.42 -1.37 -3.00
C HIS A 53 -11.48 -2.90 -3.07
N GLY A 54 -11.80 -3.44 -4.25
CA GLY A 54 -11.84 -4.87 -4.53
C GLY A 54 -10.49 -5.46 -4.93
N TRP A 55 -10.53 -6.54 -5.70
CA TRP A 55 -9.37 -7.28 -6.18
C TRP A 55 -9.60 -7.74 -7.62
N VAL A 56 -8.51 -8.04 -8.32
CA VAL A 56 -8.52 -8.74 -9.62
C VAL A 56 -7.94 -10.13 -9.46
N GLY A 57 -8.24 -11.05 -10.38
CA GLY A 57 -7.64 -12.39 -10.34
C GLY A 57 -6.14 -12.34 -10.63
N GLY A 58 -5.32 -12.84 -9.71
CA GLY A 58 -3.87 -13.01 -9.89
C GLY A 58 -3.51 -14.44 -10.33
N GLY A 59 -2.30 -14.64 -10.86
CA GLY A 59 -1.88 -15.92 -11.42
C GLY A 59 -2.47 -16.20 -12.81
N ASP A 60 -2.12 -17.34 -13.40
CA ASP A 60 -2.48 -17.68 -14.78
C ASP A 60 -3.99 -17.89 -14.97
N LYS A 61 -4.71 -18.24 -13.90
CA LYS A 61 -6.14 -18.57 -13.94
C LYS A 61 -6.99 -17.80 -12.94
N GLY A 62 -6.46 -16.74 -12.32
CA GLY A 62 -7.14 -16.07 -11.21
C GLY A 62 -7.08 -16.89 -9.92
N ASP A 63 -5.94 -17.52 -9.66
CA ASP A 63 -5.67 -18.44 -8.56
C ASP A 63 -5.77 -17.80 -7.17
N PHE A 64 -5.64 -16.47 -7.09
CA PHE A 64 -5.74 -15.72 -5.84
C PHE A 64 -6.29 -14.31 -6.05
N LYS A 65 -6.73 -13.68 -4.96
CA LYS A 65 -7.14 -12.27 -4.95
C LYS A 65 -5.89 -11.38 -5.05
N HIS A 66 -5.83 -10.55 -6.07
CA HIS A 66 -4.75 -9.57 -6.25
C HIS A 66 -5.28 -8.17 -5.95
N TYR A 67 -4.90 -7.65 -4.79
CA TYR A 67 -5.27 -6.30 -4.37
C TYR A 67 -4.31 -5.25 -4.95
N GLY A 68 -4.71 -3.98 -4.93
CA GLY A 68 -3.91 -2.85 -5.42
C GLY A 68 -2.73 -2.44 -4.53
N TYR A 69 -2.11 -3.36 -3.78
CA TYR A 69 -1.04 -3.04 -2.81
C TYR A 69 0.19 -2.35 -3.43
N HIS A 70 0.40 -2.56 -4.73
CA HIS A 70 1.51 -2.01 -5.49
C HIS A 70 1.27 -0.57 -5.98
N GLY A 71 0.06 -0.01 -5.84
CA GLY A 71 -0.24 1.38 -6.19
C GLY A 71 -0.51 1.68 -7.68
N TYR A 72 -0.90 0.67 -8.47
CA TYR A 72 -1.14 0.83 -9.92
C TYR A 72 -2.59 0.57 -10.37
N TYR A 73 -3.52 0.37 -9.43
CA TYR A 73 -4.94 0.16 -9.69
C TYR A 73 -5.76 1.30 -9.09
N HIS A 74 -5.57 2.51 -9.59
CA HIS A 74 -6.29 3.70 -9.10
C HIS A 74 -7.80 3.61 -9.27
N GLN A 75 -8.51 4.04 -8.22
CA GLN A 75 -9.96 4.24 -8.23
C GLN A 75 -10.30 5.74 -8.17
N ASP A 76 -9.63 6.49 -7.30
CA ASP A 76 -9.79 7.94 -7.16
C ASP A 76 -8.42 8.62 -7.13
N TRP A 77 -8.17 9.49 -8.12
CA TRP A 77 -6.89 10.20 -8.27
C TRP A 77 -6.79 11.44 -7.38
N THR A 78 -7.83 11.75 -6.60
CA THR A 78 -7.91 12.96 -5.77
C THR A 78 -7.80 12.68 -4.28
N LYS A 79 -7.74 11.40 -3.88
CA LYS A 79 -7.71 10.98 -2.47
C LYS A 79 -6.50 10.11 -2.19
N LEU A 80 -6.01 10.20 -0.96
CA LEU A 80 -5.02 9.28 -0.42
C LEU A 80 -5.67 7.91 -0.12
N ASP A 81 -4.98 6.81 -0.41
CA ASP A 81 -5.45 5.48 -0.03
C ASP A 81 -5.38 5.30 1.50
N ALA A 82 -6.46 4.83 2.12
CA ALA A 82 -6.53 4.53 3.55
C ALA A 82 -5.48 3.51 4.02
N ASN A 83 -4.87 2.73 3.13
CA ASN A 83 -3.71 1.89 3.47
C ASN A 83 -2.43 2.71 3.71
N MET A 84 -2.29 3.86 3.06
CA MET A 84 -1.09 4.70 3.08
C MET A 84 -1.04 5.65 4.27
N GLY A 85 -2.20 5.99 4.85
CA GLY A 85 -2.33 6.89 5.99
C GLY A 85 -3.31 8.02 5.72
N THR A 86 -2.99 9.20 6.24
CA THR A 86 -3.77 10.44 6.15
C THR A 86 -3.05 11.50 5.32
N GLU A 87 -3.79 12.48 4.80
CA GLU A 87 -3.19 13.60 4.06
C GLU A 87 -2.19 14.39 4.90
N ASP A 88 -2.39 14.48 6.22
CA ASP A 88 -1.46 15.15 7.12
C ASP A 88 -0.16 14.37 7.31
N GLU A 89 -0.18 13.04 7.19
CA GLU A 89 1.04 12.21 7.18
C GLU A 89 1.82 12.29 5.87
N LEU A 90 1.20 12.78 4.78
CA LEU A 90 1.86 13.00 3.49
C LEU A 90 2.57 14.37 3.40
N ARG A 91 2.12 15.36 4.18
CA ARG A 91 2.61 16.74 4.15
C ARG A 91 3.91 16.91 4.95
#